data_AF-D7KNH1-F1
#
_entry.id   AF-D7KNH1-F1
#
_cell.length_a   1.000
_cell.length_b   1.000
_cell.length_c   1.000
_cell.angle_alpha   90.00
_cell.angle_beta   90.00
_cell.angle_gamma   90.00
#
_symmetry.space_group_name_H-M   'P 1'
#
loop_
_entity.id
_entity.type
_entity.pdbx_description
1 polymer ?
#
loop_
_entity_poly.entity_id
_entity_poly.type
_entity_poly.pdbx_seq_one_letter_code
_entity_poly.pdbx_strand_id
1 'polypeptide(L)'
;MKCMKVFEGSWKVEPLYVDQERFCKSRSVNSQEEYKKCSGGRGRIASKVTMELIFQPSSLLNLPPVSWIIRGIYHHQNHQNVARRS
;
A
#
# COMPACT_ATOMS: atom_id res chain seq x y z
N MET A 1 12.31 16.53 -9.64
CA MET A 1 11.02 16.36 -8.92
C MET A 1 10.99 14.99 -8.27
N LYS A 2 10.86 14.92 -6.94
CA LYS A 2 10.64 13.66 -6.22
C LYS A 2 9.14 13.58 -5.95
N CYS A 3 8.45 12.64 -6.59
CA CYS A 3 6.99 12.60 -6.62
C CYS A 3 6.35 12.08 -5.33
N MET A 4 7.14 11.49 -4.42
CA MET A 4 6.68 10.93 -3.14
C MET A 4 7.82 10.98 -2.11
N LYS A 5 7.49 11.24 -0.85
CA LYS A 5 8.42 11.10 0.28
C LYS A 5 8.04 9.82 1.02
N VAL A 6 8.94 8.84 1.06
CA VAL A 6 8.75 7.59 1.81
C VAL A 6 8.93 7.95 3.29
N PHE A 7 7.88 7.80 4.09
CA PHE A 7 7.93 8.24 5.49
C PHE A 7 8.30 7.14 6.46
N GLU A 8 7.89 5.89 6.22
CA GLU A 8 8.37 4.66 6.87
C GLU A 8 7.51 3.50 6.34
N GLY A 9 8.08 2.30 6.25
CA GLY A 9 7.38 1.11 5.79
C GLY A 9 7.78 -0.09 6.64
N SER A 10 6.81 -0.95 6.94
CA SER A 10 7.07 -2.20 7.65
C SER A 10 7.39 -3.31 6.64
N TRP A 11 8.34 -4.17 6.99
CA TRP A 11 8.71 -5.33 6.18
C TRP A 11 8.51 -6.56 7.05
N LYS A 12 7.60 -7.45 6.63
CA LYS A 12 7.37 -8.72 7.29
C LYS A 12 7.91 -9.85 6.42
N VAL A 13 8.86 -10.61 6.94
CA VAL A 13 9.45 -11.76 6.25
C VAL A 13 8.97 -13.03 6.94
N GLU A 14 8.32 -13.91 6.17
CA GLU A 14 7.79 -15.18 6.66
C GLU A 14 8.30 -16.34 5.81
N PRO A 15 8.57 -17.53 6.38
CA PRO A 15 8.94 -18.69 5.60
C PRO A 15 7.76 -19.16 4.74
N LEU A 16 8.04 -19.56 3.51
CA LEU A 16 7.09 -20.12 2.55
C LEU A 16 7.55 -21.51 2.11
N TYR A 17 6.77 -22.53 2.43
CA TYR A 17 7.06 -23.92 2.12
C TYR A 17 6.57 -24.28 0.71
N VAL A 18 7.42 -24.03 -0.29
CA VAL A 18 7.05 -24.08 -1.72
C VAL A 18 6.51 -25.44 -2.16
N ASP A 19 7.11 -26.53 -1.67
CA ASP A 19 6.77 -27.89 -2.08
C ASP A 19 5.84 -28.60 -1.08
N GLN A 20 5.17 -27.84 -0.20
CA GLN A 20 4.33 -28.39 0.86
C GLN A 20 3.19 -29.27 0.34
N GLU A 21 2.49 -28.84 -0.71
CA GLU A 21 1.40 -29.63 -1.28
C GLU A 21 1.89 -30.96 -1.84
N ARG A 22 3.07 -30.95 -2.48
CA ARG A 22 3.68 -32.13 -3.10
C ARG A 22 4.15 -33.15 -2.05
N PHE A 23 4.81 -32.69 -0.98
CA PHE A 23 5.43 -33.58 -0.01
C PHE A 23 4.55 -33.90 1.20
N CYS A 24 3.74 -32.94 1.66
CA CYS A 24 3.07 -32.99 2.95
C CYS A 24 1.54 -33.20 2.83
N LYS A 25 1.05 -33.61 1.64
CA LYS A 25 -0.33 -34.07 1.38
C LYS A 25 -1.41 -33.18 2.01
N SER A 26 -1.38 -31.88 1.75
CA SER A 26 -2.32 -30.85 2.27
C SER A 26 -2.29 -30.57 3.78
N ARG A 27 -1.38 -31.18 4.56
CA ARG A 27 -1.17 -30.80 5.96
C ARG A 27 -0.55 -29.41 6.03
N SER A 28 -1.15 -28.49 6.79
CA SER A 28 -0.55 -27.20 7.13
C SER A 28 0.66 -27.42 8.03
N VAL A 29 1.85 -27.04 7.56
CA VAL A 29 3.10 -27.17 8.30
C VAL A 29 3.41 -25.82 8.96
N ASN A 30 3.53 -25.81 10.28
CA ASN A 30 3.75 -24.59 11.05
C ASN A 30 5.22 -24.39 11.46
N SER A 31 6.08 -25.40 11.28
CA SER A 31 7.49 -25.38 11.66
C SER A 31 8.40 -25.94 10.57
N GLN A 32 9.61 -25.38 10.46
CA GLN A 32 10.64 -25.83 9.54
C GLN A 32 11.07 -27.29 9.78
N GLU A 33 11.02 -27.75 11.03
CA GLU A 33 11.37 -29.12 11.42
C GLU A 33 10.35 -30.12 10.88
N GLU A 34 9.07 -29.79 11.03
CA GLU A 34 7.97 -30.57 10.49
C GLU A 34 8.02 -30.60 8.95
N TYR A 35 8.39 -29.48 8.32
CA TYR A 35 8.58 -29.40 6.88
C TYR A 35 9.75 -30.27 6.40
N LYS A 36 10.89 -30.24 7.12
CA LYS A 36 12.03 -31.13 6.84
C LYS A 36 11.62 -32.60 6.96
N LYS A 37 10.83 -32.95 7.97
CA LYS A 37 10.37 -34.33 8.19
C LYS A 37 9.45 -34.81 7.06
N CYS A 38 8.44 -34.03 6.67
CA CYS A 38 7.53 -34.46 5.60
C CYS A 38 8.15 -34.38 4.20
N SER A 39 9.05 -33.44 3.94
CA SER A 39 9.76 -33.34 2.64
C SER A 39 10.95 -34.30 2.50
N GLY A 40 11.32 -35.01 3.57
CA GLY A 40 12.53 -35.84 3.60
C GLY A 40 13.80 -35.03 3.34
N GLY A 41 13.82 -33.77 3.78
CA GLY A 41 14.94 -32.84 3.59
C GLY A 41 15.12 -32.27 2.18
N ARG A 42 14.24 -32.60 1.23
CA ARG A 42 14.34 -32.16 -0.19
C ARG A 42 13.47 -30.96 -0.54
N GLY A 43 12.58 -30.56 0.37
CA GLY A 43 11.63 -29.46 0.14
C GLY A 43 12.32 -28.10 0.15
N ARG A 44 11.91 -27.22 -0.76
CA ARG A 44 12.43 -25.85 -0.84
C ARG A 44 11.70 -24.93 0.13
N ILE A 45 12.43 -24.02 0.75
CA ILE A 45 11.90 -22.97 1.61
C ILE A 45 12.21 -21.64 0.94
N ALA A 46 11.17 -20.87 0.62
CA ALA A 46 11.28 -19.50 0.16
C ALA A 46 10.98 -18.54 1.30
N SER A 47 11.26 -17.25 1.09
CA SER A 47 10.85 -16.18 1.99
C SER A 47 9.75 -15.37 1.34
N LYS A 48 8.58 -15.32 1.97
CA LYS A 48 7.49 -14.41 1.60
C LYS A 48 7.75 -13.07 2.27
N VAL A 49 7.95 -12.03 1.46
CA VAL A 49 8.14 -10.66 1.93
C VAL A 49 6.85 -9.89 1.71
N THR A 50 6.27 -9.37 2.79
CA THR A 50 5.14 -8.45 2.76
C THR A 50 5.64 -7.06 3.11
N MET A 51 5.35 -6.10 2.25
CA MET A 51 5.85 -4.72 2.35
C MET A 51 4.68 -3.77 2.47
N GLU A 52 4.61 -3.05 3.58
CA GLU A 52 3.62 -1.98 3.76
C GLU A 52 4.30 -0.64 3.48
N LEU A 53 3.83 0.05 2.45
CA LEU A 53 4.31 1.38 2.09
C LEU A 53 3.29 2.42 2.50
N ILE A 54 3.63 3.25 3.47
CA ILE A 54 2.85 4.43 3.82
C ILE A 54 3.38 5.60 3.00
N PHE A 55 2.54 6.10 2.09
CA PHE A 55 2.86 7.25 1.27
C PHE A 55 2.12 8.49 1.77
N GLN A 56 2.85 9.57 2.00
CA GLN A 56 2.21 10.89 2.08
C GLN A 56 2.13 11.47 0.65
N PRO A 57 0.92 11.77 0.13
CA PRO A 57 0.79 12.40 -1.16
C PRO A 57 1.49 13.76 -1.15
N SER A 58 2.21 14.07 -2.23
CA SER A 58 2.86 15.38 -2.39
C SER A 58 1.83 16.51 -2.33
N SER A 59 2.26 17.69 -1.88
CA SER A 59 1.40 18.88 -1.74
C SER A 59 0.67 19.25 -3.03
N LEU A 60 1.23 18.93 -4.21
CA LEU A 60 0.59 19.18 -5.51
C LEU A 60 -0.69 18.35 -5.73
N LEU A 61 -0.75 17.14 -5.18
CA LEU A 61 -1.93 16.27 -5.28
C LEU A 61 -3.00 16.59 -4.23
N ASN A 62 -2.68 17.44 -3.24
CA ASN A 62 -3.62 17.94 -2.24
C ASN A 62 -4.29 19.28 -2.64
N LEU A 63 -3.95 19.85 -3.80
CA LEU A 63 -4.59 21.09 -4.26
C LEU A 63 -5.95 20.76 -4.90
N PRO A 64 -7.01 21.54 -4.59
CA PRO A 64 -8.28 21.37 -5.26
C PRO A 64 -8.10 21.61 -6.78
N PRO A 65 -8.93 20.97 -7.63
CA PRO A 65 -8.88 21.20 -9.06
C PRO A 65 -8.91 22.70 -9.38
N VAL A 66 -8.16 23.14 -10.38
CA VAL A 66 -8.11 24.56 -10.79
C VAL A 66 -9.52 25.10 -11.10
N SER A 67 -10.40 24.25 -11.64
CA SER A 67 -11.81 24.58 -11.86
C SER A 67 -12.55 24.96 -10.58
N TRP A 68 -12.24 24.36 -9.43
CA TRP A 68 -12.82 24.73 -8.13
C TRP A 68 -12.33 26.08 -7.66
N ILE A 69 -11.03 26.37 -7.85
CA ILE A 69 -10.45 27.67 -7.52
C ILE A 69 -11.13 28.76 -8.36
N ILE A 70 -11.23 28.56 -9.68
CA ILE A 70 -11.90 29.49 -10.60
C ILE A 70 -13.36 29.67 -10.18
N ARG A 71 -14.09 28.58 -9.93
CA ARG A 71 -15.50 28.63 -9.53
C ARG A 71 -15.70 29.35 -8.18
N GLY A 72 -14.80 29.15 -7.23
CA GLY A 72 -14.80 29.84 -5.94
C GLY A 72 -14.61 31.36 -6.08
N ILE A 73 -13.67 31.79 -6.94
CA ILE A 73 -13.44 33.21 -7.25
C ILE A 73 -14.70 33.83 -7.85
N TYR A 74 -15.31 33.18 -8.84
CA TYR A 74 -16.55 33.66 -9.46
C TYR A 74 -17.72 33.75 -8.47
N HIS A 75 -17.91 32.75 -7.61
CA HIS A 75 -18.96 32.79 -6.59
C HIS A 75 -18.75 33.93 -5.58
N HIS A 76 -17.51 34.14 -5.12
CA HIS A 76 -17.19 35.22 -4.19
C HIS A 76 -17.44 36.60 -4.81
N GLN A 77 -17.01 36.80 -6.06
CA GLN A 77 -17.19 38.06 -6.76
C GLN A 77 -18.67 38.35 -7.09
N ASN A 78 -19.44 37.32 -7.47
CA ASN A 78 -20.89 37.45 -7.62
C ASN A 78 -21.59 37.83 -6.31
N HIS A 79 -21.20 37.24 -5.18
CA HIS A 79 -21.76 37.61 -3.88
C HIS A 79 -21.45 39.06 -3.50
N GLN A 80 -20.22 39.54 -3.75
CA GLN A 80 -19.85 40.94 -3.54
C GLN A 80 -20.60 41.91 -4.47
N ASN A 81 -20.82 41.52 -5.72
CA ASN A 81 -21.54 42.34 -6.70
C ASN A 81 -23.03 42.45 -6.38
N VAL A 82 -23.64 41.39 -5.83
CA VAL A 82 -25.03 41.41 -5.33
C VAL A 82 -25.12 42.30 -4.07
N ALA A 83 -24.18 42.17 -3.13
CA ALA A 83 -24.16 42.99 -1.91
C ALA A 83 -23.90 44.49 -2.14
N ARG A 84 -23.33 44.89 -3.30
CA ARG A 84 -23.19 46.31 -3.70
C ARG A 84 -24.39 46.86 -4.46
N ARG A 85 -25.31 46.01 -4.93
CA ARG A 85 -26.54 46.41 -5.66
C ARG A 85 -27.78 46.45 -4.77
N SER A 86 -27.71 45.90 -3.56
CA SER A 86 -28.70 46.05 -2.48
C SER A 86 -28.40 47.28 -1.64
#